data_AF-A0A529HW01-F1
#
_entry.id   AF-A0A529HW01-F1
#
_cell.length_a   1.000
_cell.length_b   1.000
_cell.length_c   1.000
_cell.angle_alpha   90.00
_cell.angle_beta   90.00
_cell.angle_gamma   90.00
#
_symmetry.space_group_name_H-M   'P 1'
#
loop_
_entity.id
_entity.type
_entity.pdbx_description
1 polymer ?
#
loop_
_entity_poly.entity_id
_entity_poly.type
_entity_poly.pdbx_seq_one_letter_code
_entity_poly.pdbx_strand_id
1 'polypeptide(L)'
;RWINHLEATRGIKDRLEAQHSVDVGLMQINSKNFPMLSLTPEKAFEPCASLSAAGHLLESRYAGGTTAPAQQLALRRAISAYNTGDVTRGFANGYVRKVESAAKDISSHFERMLEPTARDASHLEAPGRKAVPSLLQQSQQANTKQPNQKSWDIWGSYQPN
;
A
#
# COMPACT_ATOMS: atom_id res chain seq x y z
N ARG A 1 -19.02 6.00 -12.50
CA ARG A 1 -18.30 4.88 -11.86
C ARG A 1 -17.88 3.93 -12.97
N TRP A 2 -16.60 3.61 -13.10
CA TRP A 2 -16.09 2.70 -14.15
C TRP A 2 -16.36 1.25 -13.75
N ILE A 3 -16.81 0.41 -14.68
CA ILE A 3 -17.26 -0.96 -14.40
C ILE A 3 -16.13 -1.96 -14.69
N ASN A 4 -15.14 -1.57 -15.50
CA ASN A 4 -13.96 -2.38 -15.79
C ASN A 4 -12.69 -1.54 -16.07
N HIS A 5 -11.56 -2.24 -16.23
CA HIS A 5 -10.25 -1.64 -16.46
C HIS A 5 -10.13 -0.87 -17.79
N LEU A 6 -10.79 -1.32 -18.86
CA LEU A 6 -10.75 -0.66 -20.16
C LEU A 6 -11.48 0.69 -20.12
N GLU A 7 -12.65 0.73 -19.50
CA GLU A 7 -13.39 1.97 -19.29
C GLU A 7 -12.61 2.93 -18.40
N ALA A 8 -12.03 2.44 -17.29
CA ALA A 8 -11.19 3.25 -16.41
C ALA A 8 -9.99 3.85 -17.16
N THR A 9 -9.30 3.04 -17.98
CA THR A 9 -8.16 3.50 -18.79
C THR A 9 -8.57 4.58 -19.78
N ARG A 10 -9.66 4.38 -20.53
CA ARG A 10 -10.18 5.39 -21.46
C ARG A 10 -10.50 6.69 -20.73
N GLY A 11 -11.20 6.58 -19.60
CA GLY A 11 -11.53 7.71 -18.76
C GLY A 11 -10.34 8.51 -18.24
N ILE A 12 -9.25 7.82 -17.89
CA ILE A 12 -8.01 8.48 -17.50
C ILE A 12 -7.40 9.19 -18.70
N LYS A 13 -7.33 8.54 -19.88
CA LYS A 13 -6.80 9.17 -21.09
C LYS A 13 -7.56 10.45 -21.46
N ASP A 14 -8.89 10.42 -21.48
CA ASP A 14 -9.72 11.58 -21.79
C ASP A 14 -9.41 12.76 -20.83
N ARG A 15 -9.16 12.46 -19.54
CA ARG A 15 -8.79 13.48 -18.55
C ARG A 15 -7.38 14.02 -18.75
N LEU A 16 -6.43 13.19 -19.14
CA LEU A 16 -5.06 13.60 -19.42
C LEU A 16 -4.98 14.47 -20.67
N GLU A 17 -5.74 14.13 -21.72
CA GLU A 17 -5.88 14.96 -22.91
C GLU A 17 -6.47 16.33 -22.55
N ALA A 18 -7.44 16.37 -21.63
CA ALA A 18 -7.98 17.59 -21.05
C ALA A 18 -7.05 18.28 -20.02
N GLN A 19 -5.78 17.87 -19.91
CA GLN A 19 -4.78 18.44 -19.00
C GLN A 19 -5.13 18.38 -17.50
N HIS A 20 -5.98 17.44 -17.10
CA HIS A 20 -6.29 17.21 -15.69
C HIS A 20 -5.19 16.40 -14.97
N SER A 21 -5.04 16.66 -13.68
CA SER A 21 -4.27 15.82 -12.75
C SER A 21 -5.18 14.74 -12.20
N VAL A 22 -4.77 13.48 -12.29
CA VAL A 22 -5.57 12.33 -11.84
C VAL A 22 -4.71 11.33 -11.08
N ASP A 23 -5.26 10.70 -10.06
CA ASP A 23 -4.60 9.65 -9.30
C ASP A 23 -5.05 8.27 -9.80
N VAL A 24 -4.08 7.38 -10.06
CA VAL A 24 -4.34 6.13 -10.80
C VAL A 24 -3.73 4.93 -10.08
N GLY A 25 -4.46 3.82 -10.13
CA GLY A 25 -3.99 2.53 -9.61
C GLY A 25 -4.15 2.35 -8.11
N LEU A 26 -3.67 1.20 -7.64
CA LEU A 26 -3.75 0.76 -6.24
C LEU A 26 -3.16 1.81 -5.27
N MET A 27 -2.01 2.37 -5.62
CA MET A 27 -1.30 3.34 -4.80
C MET A 27 -1.66 4.79 -5.11
N GLN A 28 -2.67 5.02 -5.96
CA GLN A 28 -3.16 6.35 -6.32
C GLN A 28 -2.02 7.27 -6.79
N ILE A 29 -1.25 6.83 -7.78
CA ILE A 29 -0.13 7.60 -8.32
C ILE A 29 -0.66 8.77 -9.14
N ASN A 30 -0.29 9.99 -8.77
CA ASN A 30 -0.67 11.17 -9.51
C ASN A 30 -0.05 11.20 -10.92
N SER A 31 -0.85 11.49 -11.93
CA SER A 31 -0.45 11.50 -13.34
C SER A 31 0.68 12.46 -13.67
N LYS A 32 0.88 13.52 -12.86
CA LYS A 32 2.02 14.44 -13.02
C LYS A 32 3.37 13.76 -12.77
N ASN A 33 3.39 12.67 -12.01
CA ASN A 33 4.60 11.91 -11.74
C ASN A 33 4.87 10.82 -12.81
N PHE A 34 3.96 10.61 -13.77
CA PHE A 34 4.12 9.53 -14.75
C PHE A 34 5.37 9.65 -15.62
N PRO A 35 5.75 10.84 -16.15
CA PRO A 35 6.93 10.96 -16.99
C PRO A 35 8.21 10.53 -16.26
N MET A 36 8.38 10.96 -14.99
CA MET A 36 9.56 10.60 -14.20
C MET A 36 9.56 9.13 -13.74
N LEU A 37 8.39 8.49 -13.67
CA LEU A 37 8.22 7.09 -13.27
C LEU A 37 8.09 6.13 -14.46
N SER A 38 8.19 6.63 -15.70
CA SER A 38 7.98 5.83 -16.92
C SER A 38 6.65 5.06 -16.94
N LEU A 39 5.60 5.66 -16.37
CA LEU A 39 4.27 5.08 -16.30
C LEU A 39 3.37 5.54 -17.44
N THR A 40 2.48 4.65 -17.87
CA THR A 40 1.30 4.98 -18.67
C THR A 40 0.05 4.75 -17.81
N PRO A 41 -1.13 5.28 -18.19
CA PRO A 41 -2.39 4.98 -17.50
C PRO A 41 -2.64 3.49 -17.28
N GLU A 42 -2.37 2.66 -18.30
CA GLU A 42 -2.52 1.21 -18.22
C GLU A 42 -1.57 0.61 -17.19
N LYS A 43 -0.28 0.96 -17.28
CA LYS A 43 0.73 0.46 -16.35
C LYS A 43 0.47 0.91 -14.92
N ALA A 44 -0.10 2.09 -14.72
CA ALA A 44 -0.40 2.58 -13.38
C ALA A 44 -1.50 1.75 -12.68
N PHE A 45 -2.39 1.10 -13.43
CA PHE A 45 -3.37 0.15 -12.87
C PHE A 45 -2.78 -1.24 -12.56
N GLU A 46 -1.66 -1.62 -13.17
CA GLU A 46 -0.98 -2.87 -12.85
C GLU A 46 -0.50 -2.85 -11.39
N PRO A 47 -0.93 -3.80 -10.52
CA PRO A 47 -0.67 -3.73 -9.09
C PRO A 47 0.81 -3.59 -8.73
N CYS A 48 1.67 -4.40 -9.35
CA CYS A 48 3.11 -4.38 -9.09
C CYS A 48 3.76 -3.06 -9.53
N ALA A 49 3.35 -2.51 -10.68
CA ALA A 49 3.88 -1.24 -11.16
C ALA A 49 3.42 -0.08 -10.28
N SER A 50 2.16 -0.08 -9.83
CA SER A 50 1.61 0.90 -8.90
C SER A 50 2.37 0.89 -7.56
N LEU A 51 2.64 -0.30 -7.01
CA LEU A 51 3.41 -0.48 -5.78
C LEU A 51 4.86 -0.04 -5.93
N SER A 52 5.53 -0.44 -7.02
CA SER A 52 6.91 -0.03 -7.32
C SER A 52 7.05 1.48 -7.46
N ALA A 53 6.13 2.11 -8.19
CA ALA A 53 6.08 3.57 -8.35
C ALA A 53 5.91 4.29 -7.01
N ALA A 54 5.01 3.81 -6.15
CA ALA A 54 4.83 4.37 -4.81
C ALA A 54 6.08 4.22 -3.95
N GLY A 55 6.71 3.04 -4.01
CA GLY A 55 7.98 2.75 -3.33
C GLY A 55 9.06 3.75 -3.71
N HIS A 56 9.28 3.97 -5.01
CA HIS A 56 10.24 4.97 -5.50
C HIS A 56 9.92 6.39 -5.04
N LEU A 57 8.66 6.81 -5.06
CA LEU A 57 8.26 8.13 -4.57
C LEU A 57 8.55 8.28 -3.07
N LEU A 58 8.20 7.28 -2.25
CA LEU A 58 8.46 7.29 -0.82
C LEU A 58 9.96 7.29 -0.51
N GLU A 59 10.73 6.42 -1.18
CA GLU A 59 12.18 6.31 -1.04
C GLU A 59 12.86 7.62 -1.41
N SER A 60 12.48 8.25 -2.53
CA SER A 60 13.05 9.53 -2.98
C SER A 60 12.86 10.68 -1.98
N ARG A 61 11.91 10.55 -1.05
CA ARG A 61 11.60 11.55 -0.02
C ARG A 61 12.10 11.16 1.37
N TYR A 62 12.65 9.96 1.54
CA TYR A 62 13.16 9.48 2.80
C TYR A 62 14.59 10.00 3.03
N ALA A 63 14.74 10.92 3.98
CA ALA A 63 16.04 11.54 4.28
C ALA A 63 16.93 10.71 5.24
N GLY A 64 16.44 9.59 5.78
CA GLY A 64 17.19 8.78 6.73
C GLY A 64 17.41 9.43 8.10
N GLY A 65 18.45 8.98 8.81
CA GLY A 65 18.82 9.45 10.14
C GLY A 65 19.76 8.49 10.85
N THR A 66 20.56 8.98 11.80
CA THR A 66 21.52 8.17 12.57
C THR A 66 20.92 7.58 13.85
N THR A 67 19.74 8.05 14.26
CA THR A 67 19.03 7.57 15.44
C THR A 67 17.63 7.09 15.06
N ALA A 68 17.07 6.16 15.82
CA ALA A 68 15.72 5.65 15.57
C ALA A 68 14.65 6.77 15.55
N PRO A 69 14.66 7.78 16.45
CA PRO A 69 13.72 8.90 16.37
C PRO A 69 13.87 9.73 15.08
N ALA A 70 15.11 9.95 14.62
CA ALA A 70 15.36 10.69 13.39
C ALA A 70 14.86 9.93 12.16
N GLN A 71 15.13 8.62 12.07
CA GLN A 71 14.62 7.75 11.01
C GLN A 71 13.09 7.74 10.98
N GLN A 72 12.44 7.61 12.14
CA GLN A 72 10.98 7.64 12.22
C GLN A 72 10.41 8.99 11.75
N LEU A 73 11.05 10.11 12.12
CA LEU A 73 10.64 11.42 11.65
C LEU A 73 10.81 11.57 10.13
N ALA A 74 11.92 11.07 9.57
CA ALA A 74 12.16 11.09 8.13
C ALA A 74 11.11 10.28 7.36
N LEU A 75 10.72 9.11 7.88
CA LEU A 75 9.65 8.29 7.29
C LEU A 75 8.32 9.03 7.29
N ARG A 76 7.93 9.63 8.42
CA ARG A 76 6.68 10.42 8.53
C ARG A 76 6.67 11.62 7.57
N ARG A 77 7.82 12.27 7.38
CA ARG A 77 7.98 13.37 6.41
C ARG A 77 7.84 12.88 4.97
N ALA A 78 8.40 11.72 4.64
CA ALA A 78 8.21 11.10 3.33
C ALA A 78 6.73 10.77 3.06
N ILE A 79 6.02 10.24 4.05
CA ILE A 79 4.57 9.98 3.98
C ILE A 79 3.77 11.27 3.79
N SER A 80 4.12 12.35 4.50
CA SER A 80 3.50 13.67 4.32
C SER A 80 3.69 14.20 2.89
N ALA A 81 4.93 14.09 2.39
CA ALA A 81 5.28 14.53 1.04
C ALA A 81 4.59 13.70 -0.05
N TYR A 82 4.37 12.39 0.19
CA TYR A 82 3.61 11.54 -0.73
C TYR A 82 2.18 12.06 -0.96
N ASN A 83 1.49 12.48 0.10
CA ASN A 83 0.12 12.96 0.01
C ASN A 83 -0.01 14.38 -0.56
N THR A 84 0.90 15.29 -0.19
CA THR A 84 0.71 16.73 -0.43
C THR A 84 1.79 17.37 -1.27
N GLY A 85 2.91 16.68 -1.51
CA GLY A 85 4.16 17.26 -2.01
C GLY A 85 4.98 18.00 -0.95
N ASP A 86 4.46 18.17 0.27
CA ASP A 86 5.10 18.91 1.36
C ASP A 86 5.37 18.03 2.59
N VAL A 87 6.51 18.23 3.23
CA VAL A 87 6.97 17.39 4.35
C VAL A 87 6.24 17.65 5.68
N THR A 88 5.37 18.65 5.74
CA THR A 88 4.63 19.05 6.95
C THR A 88 3.11 19.04 6.78
N ARG A 89 2.58 19.37 5.60
CA ARG A 89 1.11 19.51 5.39
C ARG A 89 0.32 18.22 5.66
N GLY A 90 0.92 17.05 5.42
CA GLY A 90 0.35 15.74 5.74
C GLY A 90 0.22 15.45 7.24
N PHE A 91 0.97 16.15 8.09
CA PHE A 91 0.77 16.11 9.54
C PHE A 91 -0.42 16.96 9.94
N ALA A 92 -0.50 18.17 9.38
CA ALA A 92 -1.56 19.14 9.68
C ALA A 92 -2.94 18.61 9.27
N ASN A 93 -3.06 18.01 8.07
CA ASN A 93 -4.31 17.43 7.59
C ASN A 93 -4.63 16.04 8.19
N GLY A 94 -3.74 15.51 9.05
CA GLY A 94 -3.92 14.24 9.75
C GLY A 94 -3.61 12.99 8.92
N TYR A 95 -3.19 13.11 7.67
CA TYR A 95 -2.87 11.98 6.79
C TYR A 95 -1.80 11.06 7.38
N VAL A 96 -0.71 11.62 7.91
CA VAL A 96 0.39 10.82 8.51
C VAL A 96 -0.14 9.95 9.65
N ARG A 97 -1.01 10.50 10.51
CA ARG A 97 -1.62 9.75 11.62
C ARG A 97 -2.51 8.62 11.13
N LYS A 98 -3.27 8.83 10.04
CA LYS A 98 -4.12 7.78 9.45
C LYS A 98 -3.27 6.61 8.94
N VAL A 99 -2.17 6.89 8.25
CA VAL A 99 -1.24 5.85 7.75
C VAL A 99 -0.62 5.07 8.92
N GLU A 100 -0.15 5.77 9.96
CA GLU A 100 0.40 5.09 11.14
C GLU A 100 -0.64 4.24 11.89
N SER A 101 -1.89 4.70 11.97
CA SER A 101 -2.99 3.93 12.58
C SER A 101 -3.25 2.65 11.79
N ALA A 102 -3.40 2.76 10.46
CA ALA A 102 -3.62 1.61 9.59
C ALA A 102 -2.46 0.59 9.69
N ALA A 103 -1.21 1.07 9.76
CA ALA A 103 -0.05 0.19 9.94
C ALA A 103 -0.11 -0.59 11.26
N LYS A 104 -0.50 0.06 12.37
CA LYS A 104 -0.69 -0.61 13.67
C LYS A 104 -1.80 -1.64 13.62
N ASP A 105 -2.93 -1.31 12.99
CA ASP A 105 -4.06 -2.22 12.88
C ASP A 105 -3.67 -3.49 12.11
N ILE A 106 -2.92 -3.33 11.02
CA ILE A 106 -2.37 -4.44 10.22
C ILE A 106 -1.42 -5.30 11.07
N SER A 107 -0.47 -4.70 11.78
CA SER A 107 0.45 -5.43 12.67
C SER A 107 -0.31 -6.24 13.73
N SER A 108 -1.31 -5.63 14.37
CA SER A 108 -2.16 -6.31 15.37
C SER A 108 -2.96 -7.48 14.80
N HIS A 109 -3.31 -7.41 13.52
CA HIS A 109 -4.03 -8.47 12.84
C HIS A 109 -3.09 -9.63 12.50
N PHE A 110 -1.88 -9.33 12.02
CA PHE A 110 -0.85 -10.36 11.79
C PHE A 110 -0.47 -11.07 13.08
N GLU A 111 -0.28 -10.34 14.19
CA GLU A 111 -0.01 -10.95 15.50
C GLU A 111 -1.12 -11.92 15.89
N ARG A 112 -2.40 -11.52 15.81
CA ARG A 112 -3.55 -12.40 16.10
C ARG A 112 -3.68 -13.61 15.17
N MET A 113 -3.22 -13.52 13.92
CA MET A 113 -3.21 -14.65 12.99
C MET A 113 -2.06 -15.63 13.26
N LEU A 114 -0.98 -15.15 13.88
CA LEU A 114 0.20 -15.95 14.21
C LEU A 114 0.14 -16.54 15.62
N GLU A 115 -0.82 -16.13 16.46
CA GLU A 115 -1.12 -16.79 17.73
C GLU A 115 -1.54 -18.25 17.48
N PRO A 116 -0.86 -19.26 18.07
CA PRO A 116 -1.27 -20.64 17.94
C PRO A 116 -2.67 -20.80 18.54
N THR A 117 -3.60 -21.39 17.79
CA THR A 117 -4.89 -21.73 18.38
C THR A 117 -4.65 -22.76 19.49
N ALA A 118 -5.33 -22.65 20.63
CA ALA A 118 -5.18 -23.57 21.77
C ALA A 118 -5.38 -25.07 21.39
N ARG A 119 -5.92 -25.36 20.20
CA ARG A 119 -6.03 -26.71 19.62
C ARG A 119 -4.72 -27.27 19.09
N ASP A 120 -3.79 -26.42 18.64
CA ASP A 120 -2.46 -26.84 18.16
C ASP A 120 -1.50 -27.15 19.32
N ALA A 121 -1.70 -26.51 20.48
CA ALA A 121 -0.88 -26.75 21.67
C ALA A 121 -1.04 -28.18 22.24
N SER A 122 -2.21 -28.80 22.06
CA SER A 122 -2.50 -30.17 22.51
C SER A 122 -1.83 -31.27 21.68
N HIS A 123 -1.18 -30.96 20.56
CA HIS A 123 -0.50 -31.93 19.69
C HIS A 123 1.04 -31.92 19.81
N LEU A 124 1.62 -31.09 20.68
CA LEU A 124 3.09 -30.91 20.78
C LEU A 124 3.78 -31.74 21.88
N GLU A 125 3.07 -32.56 22.65
CA GLU A 125 3.72 -33.55 23.52
C GLU A 125 4.05 -34.86 22.78
N ALA A 126 5.08 -34.82 21.93
CA ALA A 126 5.91 -35.98 21.59
C ALA A 126 7.28 -35.56 21.02
N PRO A 127 8.40 -36.20 21.43
CA PRO A 127 9.72 -35.76 21.04
C PRO A 127 10.10 -36.30 19.65
N GLY A 128 10.44 -35.42 18.73
CA GLY A 128 11.02 -35.82 17.44
C GLY A 128 11.20 -34.65 16.49
N ARG A 129 12.46 -34.20 16.33
CA ARG A 129 12.87 -33.19 15.34
C ARG A 129 12.36 -33.58 13.95
N LYS A 130 11.44 -32.80 13.36
CA LYS A 130 11.20 -32.77 11.90
C LYS A 130 10.94 -31.35 11.39
N ALA A 131 11.74 -31.02 10.38
CA ALA A 131 11.74 -29.91 9.43
C ALA A 131 10.66 -28.81 9.52
N VAL A 132 11.13 -27.56 9.53
CA VAL A 132 10.34 -26.35 9.27
C VAL A 132 9.76 -26.44 7.85
N PRO A 133 8.42 -26.39 7.66
CA PRO A 133 7.84 -26.30 6.33
C PRO A 133 8.22 -24.97 5.64
N SER A 134 8.54 -25.02 4.35
CA SER A 134 8.86 -23.84 3.56
C SER A 134 7.64 -22.91 3.43
N LEU A 135 7.69 -21.77 4.12
CA LEU A 135 6.66 -20.72 4.12
C LEU A 135 6.37 -20.16 2.72
N LEU A 136 7.28 -20.39 1.76
CA LEU A 136 7.15 -19.92 0.37
C LEU A 136 6.01 -20.62 -0.40
N GLN A 137 5.66 -21.86 -0.04
CA GLN A 137 4.71 -22.65 -0.82
C GLN A 137 3.24 -22.28 -0.54
N GLN A 138 2.94 -21.74 0.65
CA GLN A 138 1.59 -21.27 1.01
C GLN A 138 1.25 -19.93 0.33
N SER A 139 2.25 -19.06 0.07
CA SER A 139 2.03 -17.77 -0.58
C SER A 139 1.51 -17.90 -2.02
N GLN A 140 1.87 -18.99 -2.72
CA GLN A 140 1.48 -19.22 -4.11
C GLN A 140 0.05 -19.76 -4.26
N GLN A 141 -0.49 -20.44 -3.24
CA GLN A 141 -1.85 -21.00 -3.29
C GLN A 141 -2.94 -19.98 -2.88
N ALA A 142 -2.59 -18.94 -2.12
CA ALA A 142 -3.53 -17.87 -1.75
C ALA A 142 -3.86 -16.90 -2.90
N ASN A 143 -3.14 -16.98 -4.03
CA ASN A 143 -3.21 -16.01 -5.12
C ASN A 143 -4.36 -16.24 -6.14
N THR A 144 -5.33 -17.11 -5.85
CA THR A 144 -6.48 -17.35 -6.75
C THR A 144 -7.78 -16.69 -6.28
N LYS A 145 -7.81 -16.07 -5.10
CA LYS A 145 -9.00 -15.38 -4.59
C LYS A 145 -8.71 -13.90 -4.46
N GLN A 146 -9.18 -13.12 -5.44
CA GLN A 146 -9.13 -11.65 -5.37
C GLN A 146 -9.79 -11.20 -4.04
N PRO A 147 -9.07 -10.51 -3.15
CA PRO A 147 -9.63 -10.04 -1.90
C PRO A 147 -10.73 -9.02 -2.17
N ASN A 148 -11.78 -9.05 -1.36
CA ASN A 148 -12.89 -8.11 -1.44
C ASN A 148 -12.36 -6.66 -1.45
N GLN A 149 -12.67 -5.93 -2.52
CA GLN A 149 -12.22 -4.56 -2.76
C GLN A 149 -12.52 -3.61 -1.57
N LYS A 150 -13.59 -3.87 -0.80
CA LYS A 150 -13.96 -3.04 0.35
C LYS A 150 -13.03 -3.16 1.56
N SER A 151 -12.30 -4.28 1.74
CA SER A 151 -11.54 -4.51 2.97
C SER A 151 -10.13 -3.92 2.94
N TRP A 152 -9.58 -3.65 1.75
CA TRP A 152 -8.22 -3.10 1.61
C TRP A 152 -8.21 -1.64 1.12
N ASP A 153 -9.33 -1.14 0.60
CA ASP A 153 -9.43 0.23 0.08
C ASP A 153 -9.51 1.26 1.22
N ILE A 154 -8.35 1.60 1.78
CA ILE A 154 -8.16 2.66 2.78
C ILE A 154 -8.46 4.06 2.18
N TRP A 155 -8.52 4.17 0.85
CA TRP A 155 -8.67 5.42 0.10
C TRP A 155 -10.11 5.71 -0.32
N GLY A 156 -10.97 4.68 -0.42
CA GLY A 156 -12.32 4.72 -0.97
C GLY A 156 -13.41 5.40 -0.12
N SER A 157 -13.06 6.09 0.97
CA SER A 157 -14.04 6.78 1.83
C SER A 157 -14.33 8.23 1.44
N TYR A 158 -13.83 8.71 0.28
CA TYR A 158 -14.20 10.03 -0.22
C TYR A 158 -15.65 10.02 -0.75
N GLN A 159 -16.60 10.46 0.07
CA GLN A 159 -17.94 10.82 -0.38
C GLN A 159 -17.94 12.28 -0.85
N PRO A 160 -18.30 12.58 -2.11
CA PRO A 160 -18.55 13.95 -2.53
C PRO A 160 -19.88 14.43 -1.94
N ASN A 161 -19.90 15.66 -1.46
CA ASN A 161 -21.14 16.43 -1.24
C ASN A 161 -21.82 16.74 -2.57
#